data_AF-A0A847H0M6-F1
#
_entry.id   AF-A0A847H0M6-F1
#
_cell.length_a   1.000
_cell.length_b   1.000
_cell.length_c   1.000
_cell.angle_alpha   90.00
_cell.angle_beta   90.00
_cell.angle_gamma   90.00
#
_symmetry.space_group_name_H-M   'P 1'
#
loop_
_entity.id
_entity.type
_entity.pdbx_description
1 polymer ?
#
loop_
_entity_poly.entity_id
_entity_poly.type
_entity_poly.pdbx_seq_one_letter_code
_entity_poly.pdbx_strand_id
1 'polypeptide(L)'
;MSKHTPKPWKAAKSDSGNNLVVDRKGRIIAEMRIKSTKINYSEHSANTDLVAAAPDLLEACQAVQHWGLKGQMPDGRWAFDLLAPAIAKASGVA
;
A
#
# COMPACT_ATOMS: atom_id res chain seq x y z
N MET A 1 -16.49 7.75 9.96
CA MET A 1 -16.24 8.22 8.58
C MET A 1 -14.88 7.73 8.14
N SER A 2 -14.78 6.82 7.17
CA SER A 2 -13.48 6.31 6.72
C SER A 2 -12.74 7.41 5.94
N LYS A 3 -11.65 7.93 6.51
CA LYS A 3 -10.70 8.87 5.88
C LYS A 3 -9.87 8.22 4.74
N HIS A 4 -10.28 7.05 4.26
CA HIS A 4 -9.50 6.24 3.33
C HIS A 4 -9.93 6.49 1.89
N THR A 5 -8.94 6.70 1.02
CA THR A 5 -9.13 6.69 -0.43
C THR A 5 -9.58 5.28 -0.85
N PRO A 6 -10.77 5.12 -1.44
CA PRO A 6 -11.29 3.81 -1.80
C PRO A 6 -10.36 3.08 -2.78
N LYS A 7 -10.09 1.80 -2.51
CA LYS A 7 -9.47 0.87 -3.47
C LYS A 7 -10.40 0.64 -4.68
N PRO A 8 -9.90 0.17 -5.83
CA PRO A 8 -8.50 -0.14 -6.15
C PRO A 8 -7.66 1.09 -6.47
N TRP A 9 -6.35 0.99 -6.20
CA TRP A 9 -5.33 1.92 -6.70
C TRP A 9 -4.55 1.27 -7.84
N LYS A 10 -4.01 2.08 -8.74
CA LYS A 10 -3.26 1.60 -9.91
C LYS A 10 -2.05 2.50 -10.18
N ALA A 11 -0.95 1.90 -10.63
CA ALA A 11 0.15 2.64 -11.21
C ALA A 11 -0.25 3.21 -12.57
N ALA A 12 0.18 4.44 -12.85
CA ALA A 12 -0.04 5.16 -14.09
C ALA A 12 1.16 6.06 -14.39
N LYS A 13 1.16 6.68 -15.57
CA LYS A 13 2.16 7.66 -16.01
C LYS A 13 1.48 8.99 -16.30
N SER A 14 2.11 10.09 -15.94
CA SER A 14 1.73 11.42 -16.42
C SER A 14 2.27 11.66 -17.84
N ASP A 15 1.74 12.67 -18.52
CA ASP A 15 2.27 13.14 -19.81
C ASP A 15 3.72 13.65 -19.70
N SER A 16 4.12 14.11 -18.50
CA SER A 16 5.49 14.51 -18.19
C SER A 16 6.43 13.34 -17.86
N GLY A 17 5.94 12.10 -17.90
CA GLY A 17 6.72 10.89 -17.62
C GLY A 17 6.86 10.52 -16.13
N ASN A 18 6.24 11.28 -15.22
CA ASN A 18 6.20 10.95 -13.80
C ASN A 18 5.36 9.71 -13.54
N ASN A 19 5.71 8.95 -12.51
CA ASN A 19 4.88 7.85 -12.06
C ASN A 19 3.78 8.35 -11.13
N LEU A 20 2.57 7.86 -11.35
CA LEU A 20 1.37 8.22 -10.62
C LEU A 20 0.77 6.98 -9.97
N VAL A 21 0.13 7.17 -8.82
CA VAL A 21 -0.83 6.23 -8.26
C VAL A 21 -2.20 6.88 -8.38
N VAL A 22 -3.14 6.22 -9.03
CA VAL A 22 -4.50 6.73 -9.29
C VAL A 22 -5.54 5.80 -8.71
N ASP A 23 -6.71 6.35 -8.35
CA ASP A 23 -7.86 5.54 -7.96
C ASP A 23 -8.65 5.01 -9.17
N ARG A 24 -9.72 4.26 -8.89
CA ARG A 24 -10.63 3.73 -9.92
C ARG A 24 -11.21 4.79 -10.87
N LYS A 25 -11.34 6.04 -10.43
CA LYS A 25 -11.88 7.16 -11.23
C LYS A 25 -10.78 7.94 -11.94
N GLY A 26 -9.52 7.50 -11.86
CA GLY A 26 -8.37 8.21 -12.43
C GLY A 26 -7.91 9.42 -11.61
N ARG A 27 -8.41 9.60 -10.38
CA ARG A 27 -7.95 10.70 -9.51
C ARG A 27 -6.57 10.37 -8.98
N ILE A 28 -5.65 11.33 -9.05
CA ILE A 28 -4.29 11.18 -8.54
C ILE A 28 -4.32 11.07 -7.01
N ILE A 29 -3.76 9.99 -6.50
CA ILE A 29 -3.61 9.70 -5.06
C ILE A 29 -2.19 10.00 -4.60
N ALA A 30 -1.20 9.67 -5.42
CA ALA A 30 0.19 10.02 -5.20
C ALA A 30 0.91 10.28 -6.53
N GLU A 31 1.93 11.12 -6.50
CA GLU A 31 2.82 11.38 -7.62
C GLU A 31 4.26 11.22 -7.15
N MET A 32 5.03 10.40 -7.87
CA MET A 32 6.47 10.29 -7.68
C MET A 32 7.20 11.18 -8.66
N ARG A 33 7.67 12.31 -8.14
CA ARG A 33 8.43 13.31 -8.88
C ARG A 33 9.88 12.93 -8.98
N ILE A 34 10.42 12.98 -10.19
CA ILE A 34 11.84 12.83 -10.43
C ILE A 34 12.47 14.22 -10.33
N LYS A 35 13.34 14.44 -9.34
CA LYS A 35 14.05 15.72 -9.12
C LYS A 35 15.52 15.72 -9.58
N SER A 36 16.09 14.55 -9.91
CA SER A 36 17.54 14.38 -10.12
C SER A 36 17.85 13.96 -11.55
N THR A 37 19.04 14.36 -12.04
CA THR A 37 19.61 13.94 -13.33
C THR A 37 20.17 12.51 -13.31
N LYS A 38 20.32 11.90 -12.13
CA LYS A 38 20.65 10.47 -11.98
C LYS A 38 19.36 9.70 -11.69
N ILE A 39 18.63 9.32 -12.75
CA ILE A 39 17.31 8.70 -12.62
C ILE A 39 17.47 7.18 -12.62
N ASN A 40 17.06 6.54 -11.52
CA ASN A 40 16.81 5.11 -11.49
C ASN A 40 15.33 4.84 -11.80
N TYR A 41 14.98 4.80 -13.09
CA TYR A 41 13.59 4.64 -13.54
C TYR A 41 12.94 3.34 -13.04
N SER A 42 13.73 2.28 -12.86
CA SER A 42 13.23 0.99 -12.37
C SER A 42 12.80 1.07 -10.91
N GLU A 43 13.61 1.70 -10.06
CA GLU A 43 13.28 1.94 -8.64
C GLU A 43 12.03 2.83 -8.50
N HIS A 44 11.92 3.87 -9.33
CA HIS A 44 10.71 4.69 -9.37
C HIS A 44 9.48 3.88 -9.84
N SER A 45 9.61 2.95 -10.79
CA SER A 45 8.48 2.11 -11.16
C SER A 45 8.09 1.20 -10.00
N ALA A 46 9.06 0.48 -9.43
CA ALA A 46 8.86 -0.46 -8.33
C ALA A 46 8.20 0.19 -7.11
N ASN A 47 8.65 1.39 -6.72
CA ASN A 47 8.07 2.14 -5.61
C ASN A 47 6.61 2.56 -5.91
N THR A 48 6.28 2.86 -7.16
CA THR A 48 4.90 3.21 -7.56
C THR A 48 4.00 1.99 -7.49
N ASP A 49 4.47 0.86 -8.01
CA ASP A 49 3.74 -0.41 -7.98
C ASP A 49 3.51 -0.86 -6.53
N LEU A 50 4.51 -0.69 -5.66
CA LEU A 50 4.40 -0.98 -4.23
C LEU A 50 3.32 -0.12 -3.55
N VAL A 51 3.28 1.18 -3.84
CA VAL A 51 2.24 2.07 -3.27
C VAL A 51 0.86 1.70 -3.83
N ALA A 52 0.76 1.38 -5.12
CA ALA A 52 -0.51 0.96 -5.73
C ALA A 52 -1.05 -0.33 -5.11
N ALA A 53 -0.17 -1.25 -4.69
CA ALA A 53 -0.54 -2.50 -4.02
C ALA A 53 -0.86 -2.36 -2.52
N ALA A 54 -0.66 -1.17 -1.92
CA ALA A 54 -0.83 -0.97 -0.48
C ALA A 54 -2.22 -1.36 0.07
N PRO A 55 -3.35 -1.11 -0.64
CA PRO A 55 -4.66 -1.57 -0.17
C PRO A 55 -4.79 -3.09 -0.12
N ASP A 56 -4.20 -3.80 -1.08
CA ASP A 56 -4.24 -5.26 -1.16
C ASP A 56 -3.34 -5.88 -0.07
N LEU A 57 -2.19 -5.26 0.19
CA LEU A 57 -1.31 -5.64 1.30
C LEU A 57 -2.00 -5.45 2.67
N LEU A 58 -2.77 -4.37 2.85
CA LEU A 58 -3.55 -4.17 4.06
C LEU A 58 -4.61 -5.27 4.25
N GLU A 59 -5.32 -5.63 3.18
CA GLU A 59 -6.32 -6.71 3.20
C GLU A 59 -5.66 -8.06 3.52
N ALA A 60 -4.49 -8.36 2.95
CA ALA A 60 -3.72 -9.55 3.28
C ALA A 60 -3.31 -9.58 4.76
N CYS A 61 -2.80 -8.47 5.30
CA CYS A 61 -2.46 -8.34 6.72
C CYS A 61 -3.67 -8.60 7.64
N GLN A 62 -4.82 -8.02 7.31
CA GLN A 62 -6.07 -8.23 8.04
C GLN A 62 -6.55 -9.69 7.99
N ALA A 63 -6.43 -10.34 6.82
CA ALA A 63 -6.79 -11.74 6.65
C ALA A 63 -5.92 -12.66 7.52
N VAL A 64 -4.60 -12.41 7.58
CA VAL A 64 -3.67 -13.16 8.43
C VAL A 64 -3.97 -12.94 9.92
N GLN A 65 -4.26 -11.70 10.33
CA GLN A 65 -4.66 -11.42 11.70
C GLN A 65 -5.94 -12.18 12.08
N HIS A 66 -6.94 -12.20 11.20
CA HIS A 66 -8.18 -12.96 11.43
C HIS A 66 -7.94 -14.46 11.51
N TRP A 67 -7.05 -15.00 10.68
CA TRP A 67 -6.72 -16.42 10.66
C TRP A 67 -6.08 -16.88 11.99
N GLY A 68 -5.09 -16.16 12.51
CA GLY A 68 -4.46 -16.54 13.78
C GLY A 68 -5.34 -16.30 15.01
N LEU A 69 -6.28 -15.34 14.98
CA LEU A 69 -7.29 -15.18 16.05
C LEU A 69 -8.22 -16.38 16.18
N LYS A 70 -8.42 -17.16 15.10
CA LYS A 70 -9.19 -18.43 15.14
C LYS A 70 -8.41 -19.60 15.73
N GLY A 71 -7.24 -19.37 16.32
CA GLY A 71 -6.40 -20.41 16.92
C GLY A 71 -5.73 -21.34 15.90
N GLN A 72 -5.67 -20.94 14.62
CA GLN A 72 -5.15 -21.76 13.53
C GLN A 72 -3.65 -21.54 13.26
N MET A 73 -2.96 -20.74 14.09
CA MET A 73 -1.51 -20.54 13.99
C MET A 73 -0.79 -21.22 15.17
N PRO A 74 -0.01 -22.29 14.93
CA PRO A 74 0.72 -22.99 15.98
C PRO A 74 1.85 -22.16 16.62
N ASP A 75 2.65 -21.45 15.80
CA ASP A 75 3.94 -20.86 16.26
C ASP A 75 4.18 -19.38 15.84
N GLY A 76 3.14 -18.70 15.33
CA GLY A 76 3.26 -17.41 14.61
C GLY A 76 3.01 -16.13 15.43
N ARG A 77 3.08 -16.17 16.77
CA ARG A 77 2.65 -15.04 17.63
C ARG A 77 3.38 -13.73 17.34
N TRP A 78 4.67 -13.79 17.03
CA TRP A 78 5.49 -12.62 16.69
C TRP A 78 4.99 -11.85 15.46
N ALA A 79 4.31 -12.53 14.52
CA ALA A 79 3.74 -11.87 13.34
C ALA A 79 2.58 -10.95 13.74
N PHE A 80 1.82 -11.27 14.79
CA PHE A 80 0.74 -10.40 15.29
C PHE A 80 1.27 -9.09 15.88
N ASP A 81 2.42 -9.16 16.57
CA ASP A 81 3.08 -7.99 17.13
C ASP A 81 3.54 -7.01 16.03
N LEU A 82 3.77 -7.50 14.82
CA LEU A 82 4.08 -6.69 13.64
C LEU A 82 2.82 -6.25 12.87
N LEU A 83 1.83 -7.12 12.74
CA LEU A 83 0.62 -6.87 11.95
C LEU A 83 -0.30 -5.84 12.61
N ALA A 84 -0.53 -5.93 13.91
CA ALA A 84 -1.42 -5.02 14.63
C ALA A 84 -1.04 -3.54 14.47
N PRO A 85 0.22 -3.11 14.75
CA PRO A 85 0.61 -1.72 14.54
C PRO A 85 0.62 -1.31 13.07
N ALA A 86 1.00 -2.22 12.15
CA ALA A 86 0.98 -1.94 10.72
C ALA A 86 -0.44 -1.68 10.20
N ILE A 87 -1.41 -2.52 10.58
CA ILE A 87 -2.83 -2.34 10.26
C ILE A 87 -3.35 -1.05 10.88
N ALA A 88 -3.04 -0.78 12.16
CA ALA A 88 -3.53 0.41 12.84
C ALA A 88 -3.06 1.71 12.14
N LYS A 89 -1.77 1.75 11.78
CA LYS A 89 -1.17 2.86 11.03
C LYS A 89 -1.82 3.02 9.65
N ALA A 90 -1.94 1.95 8.88
CA ALA A 90 -2.54 1.98 7.54
C ALA A 90 -4.03 2.34 7.58
N SER A 91 -4.73 1.97 8.66
CA SER A 91 -6.16 2.21 8.87
C SER A 91 -6.46 3.55 9.55
N GLY A 92 -5.44 4.33 9.93
CA GLY A 92 -5.62 5.64 10.56
C GLY A 92 -6.28 5.59 11.94
N VAL A 93 -6.11 4.49 12.68
CA VAL A 93 -6.61 4.26 14.05
C VAL A 93 -5.46 4.20 15.07
N ALA A 94 -4.28 4.68 14.70
CA ALA A 94 -3.13 4.86 15.58
C ALA A 94 -3.26 6.11 16.46
#